data_AF-A0A432GC44-F1
#
_entry.id   AF-A0A432GC44-F1
#
_cell.length_a   1.000
_cell.length_b   1.000
_cell.length_c   1.000
_cell.angle_alpha   90.00
_cell.angle_beta   90.00
_cell.angle_gamma   90.00
#
_symmetry.space_group_name_H-M   'P 1'
#
loop_
_entity.id
_entity.type
_entity.pdbx_description
1 polymer ?
#
loop_
_entity_poly.entity_id
_entity_poly.type
_entity_poly.pdbx_seq_one_letter_code
_entity_poly.pdbx_strand_id
1 'polypeptide(L)'
;MPRRRAATKRVILPDPKYKDLLVSKFINSLMKHGKKSIAENIFYSALDIISERESEMSSLEIFKAAIENVMPSVEVKSRRVGGSTYQVPMEVRHSRSQSLAIRWLIENANARSGLSMRAKLADEFADASNSRG
;
A
#
# COMPACT_ATOMS: atom_id res chain seq x y z
N MET A 1 10.72 2.29 22.77
CA MET A 1 11.40 1.44 21.77
C MET A 1 12.55 0.69 22.42
N PRO A 2 12.71 -0.61 22.18
CA PRO A 2 13.80 -1.36 22.79
C PRO A 2 15.13 -1.05 22.10
N ARG A 3 16.12 -0.57 22.86
CA ARG A 3 17.51 -0.37 22.40
C ARG A 3 18.28 -1.68 22.16
N ARG A 4 17.80 -2.80 22.72
CA ARG A 4 18.58 -4.05 22.84
C ARG A 4 17.96 -5.29 22.19
N ARG A 5 16.63 -5.42 22.17
CA ARG A 5 15.93 -6.57 21.56
C ARG A 5 14.94 -6.10 20.51
N ALA A 6 14.95 -6.72 19.33
CA ALA A 6 13.94 -6.47 18.31
C ALA A 6 12.56 -6.93 18.82
N ALA A 7 11.51 -6.18 18.50
CA ALA A 7 10.15 -6.59 18.81
C ALA A 7 9.75 -7.79 17.95
N THR A 8 9.02 -8.74 18.54
CA THR A 8 8.47 -9.90 17.83
C THR A 8 7.42 -9.42 16.82
N LYS A 9 7.51 -9.92 15.58
CA LYS A 9 6.52 -9.62 14.53
C LYS A 9 5.22 -10.39 14.84
N ARG A 10 4.10 -9.68 14.81
CA ARG A 10 2.77 -10.29 14.97
C ARG A 10 2.40 -11.04 13.68
N VAL A 11 1.80 -12.21 13.82
CA VAL A 11 1.25 -12.97 12.69
C VAL A 11 -0.14 -12.40 12.37
N ILE A 12 -0.40 -12.21 11.08
CA ILE A 12 -1.69 -11.74 10.56
C ILE A 12 -2.41 -12.90 9.88
N LEU A 13 -3.74 -12.88 9.95
CA LEU A 13 -4.57 -13.83 9.23
C LEU A 13 -4.76 -13.37 7.78
N PRO A 14 -4.86 -14.30 6.82
CA PRO A 14 -5.19 -13.98 5.44
C PRO A 14 -6.61 -13.43 5.32
N ASP A 15 -6.85 -12.72 4.23
CA ASP A 15 -8.15 -12.14 3.91
C ASP A 15 -9.27 -13.21 3.79
N PRO A 16 -10.49 -12.98 4.31
CA PRO A 16 -11.56 -13.97 4.22
C PRO A 16 -12.09 -14.23 2.80
N LYS A 17 -12.06 -13.24 1.90
CA LYS A 17 -12.60 -13.36 0.53
C LYS A 17 -11.56 -13.96 -0.41
N TYR A 18 -10.36 -13.39 -0.43
CA TYR A 18 -9.30 -13.75 -1.37
C TYR A 18 -8.20 -14.64 -0.79
N LYS A 19 -8.20 -14.90 0.53
CA LYS A 19 -7.20 -15.72 1.23
C LYS A 19 -5.76 -15.21 1.05
N ASP A 20 -5.60 -13.91 0.78
CA ASP A 20 -4.31 -13.27 0.55
C ASP A 20 -3.87 -12.44 1.77
N LEU A 21 -2.61 -12.56 2.17
CA LEU A 21 -2.01 -11.79 3.26
C LEU A 21 -1.77 -10.33 2.86
N LEU A 22 -1.50 -10.05 1.60
CA LEU A 22 -1.22 -8.72 1.10
C LEU A 22 -2.48 -7.84 1.15
N VAL A 23 -3.64 -8.41 0.79
CA VAL A 23 -4.95 -7.77 0.95
C VAL A 23 -5.23 -7.46 2.42
N SER A 24 -5.03 -8.43 3.31
CA SER A 24 -5.22 -8.23 4.76
C SER A 24 -4.32 -7.11 5.32
N LYS A 25 -3.05 -7.04 4.89
CA LYS A 25 -2.16 -5.92 5.26
C LYS A 25 -2.69 -4.57 4.77
N PHE A 26 -3.15 -4.51 3.52
CA PHE A 26 -3.67 -3.28 2.93
C PHE A 26 -4.91 -2.78 3.69
N ILE A 27 -5.88 -3.65 3.92
CA ILE A 27 -7.12 -3.33 4.66
C ILE A 27 -6.79 -2.84 6.08
N ASN A 28 -5.87 -3.51 6.77
CA ASN A 28 -5.44 -3.09 8.10
C ASN A 28 -4.75 -1.72 8.11
N SER A 29 -4.01 -1.37 7.05
CA SER A 29 -3.41 -0.05 6.88
C SER A 29 -4.42 1.03 6.47
N LEU A 30 -5.47 0.66 5.72
CA LEU A 30 -6.56 1.55 5.34
C LEU A 30 -7.48 1.89 6.52
N MET A 31 -7.60 0.96 7.47
CA MET A 31 -8.48 1.08 8.63
C MET A 31 -8.13 2.27 9.53
N LYS A 32 -9.12 3.13 9.75
CA LYS A 32 -9.06 4.24 10.72
C LYS A 32 -9.92 3.94 11.94
N HIS A 33 -9.44 4.33 13.12
CA HIS A 33 -10.16 4.18 14.40
C HIS A 33 -10.64 2.73 14.70
N GLY A 34 -9.94 1.71 14.20
CA GLY A 34 -10.31 0.29 14.42
C GLY A 34 -11.55 -0.18 13.65
N LYS A 35 -12.08 0.63 12.72
CA LYS A 35 -13.30 0.30 11.95
C LYS A 35 -12.99 -0.65 10.78
N LYS A 36 -12.76 -1.93 11.08
CA LYS A 36 -12.34 -2.93 10.07
C LYS A 36 -13.39 -3.18 9.00
N SER A 37 -14.66 -3.35 9.39
CA SER A 37 -15.77 -3.60 8.44
C SER A 37 -15.90 -2.48 7.40
N ILE A 38 -15.70 -1.21 7.81
CA ILE A 38 -15.73 -0.08 6.86
C ILE A 38 -14.54 -0.12 5.91
N ALA A 39 -13.35 -0.46 6.39
CA ALA A 39 -12.15 -0.58 5.56
C ALA A 39 -12.28 -1.71 4.53
N GLU A 40 -12.81 -2.87 4.96
CA GLU A 40 -13.12 -4.00 4.07
C GLU A 40 -14.13 -3.58 2.99
N ASN A 41 -15.22 -2.93 3.38
CA ASN A 41 -16.22 -2.44 2.43
C ASN A 41 -15.64 -1.45 1.42
N ILE A 42 -14.81 -0.49 1.87
CA ILE A 42 -14.16 0.46 0.97
C ILE A 42 -13.25 -0.25 -0.03
N PHE A 43 -12.43 -1.21 0.44
CA PHE A 43 -11.50 -1.94 -0.41
C PHE A 43 -12.24 -2.80 -1.43
N TYR A 44 -13.23 -3.59 -1.01
CA TYR A 44 -13.98 -4.43 -1.93
C TYR A 44 -14.77 -3.62 -2.95
N SER A 45 -15.46 -2.56 -2.52
CA SER A 45 -16.14 -1.67 -3.46
C SER A 45 -15.18 -0.99 -4.44
N ALA A 46 -13.94 -0.70 -4.05
CA ALA A 46 -12.94 -0.16 -4.98
C ALA A 46 -12.56 -1.20 -6.04
N LEU A 47 -12.39 -2.47 -5.65
CA LEU A 47 -12.14 -3.56 -6.60
C LEU A 47 -13.33 -3.80 -7.53
N ASP A 48 -14.56 -3.71 -7.00
CA ASP A 48 -15.78 -3.87 -7.81
C ASP A 48 -15.85 -2.76 -8.88
N ILE A 49 -15.55 -1.50 -8.52
CA ILE A 49 -15.47 -0.38 -9.48
C ILE A 49 -14.41 -0.62 -10.56
N ILE A 50 -13.25 -1.18 -10.21
CA ILE A 50 -12.21 -1.53 -11.19
C ILE A 50 -12.71 -2.63 -12.13
N SER A 51 -13.37 -3.65 -11.58
CA SER A 51 -13.93 -4.76 -12.37
C SER A 51 -14.95 -4.29 -13.42
N GLU A 52 -15.69 -3.23 -13.13
CA GLU A 52 -16.67 -2.63 -14.05
C GLU A 52 -16.00 -1.84 -15.18
N ARG A 53 -14.81 -1.27 -14.93
CA ARG A 53 -14.11 -0.40 -15.89
C ARG A 53 -13.12 -1.16 -16.78
N GLU A 54 -12.41 -2.13 -16.21
CA GLU A 54 -11.39 -2.90 -16.90
C GLU A 54 -11.82 -4.36 -16.96
N SER A 55 -12.05 -4.86 -18.18
CA SER A 55 -12.49 -6.24 -18.41
C SER A 55 -11.35 -7.20 -18.77
N GLU A 56 -10.14 -6.69 -18.95
CA GLU A 56 -9.00 -7.46 -19.45
C GLU A 56 -8.26 -8.23 -18.34
N MET A 57 -8.20 -7.66 -17.14
CA MET A 57 -7.47 -8.23 -16.00
C MET A 57 -8.36 -8.38 -14.78
N SER A 58 -8.05 -9.34 -13.91
CA SER A 58 -8.75 -9.45 -12.63
C SER A 58 -8.45 -8.23 -11.76
N SER A 59 -9.45 -7.68 -11.07
CA SER A 59 -9.27 -6.54 -10.15
C SER A 59 -8.18 -6.79 -9.10
N LEU A 60 -7.99 -8.04 -8.70
CA LEU A 60 -6.95 -8.43 -7.76
C LEU A 60 -5.55 -8.39 -8.38
N GLU A 61 -5.43 -8.72 -9.67
CA GLU A 61 -4.18 -8.62 -10.42
C GLU A 61 -3.80 -7.16 -10.64
N ILE A 62 -4.75 -6.30 -10.98
CA ILE A 62 -4.56 -4.85 -11.11
C ILE A 62 -4.03 -4.27 -9.80
N PHE A 63 -4.62 -4.67 -8.67
CA PHE A 63 -4.14 -4.26 -7.34
C PHE A 63 -2.73 -4.76 -7.03
N LYS A 64 -2.38 -6.00 -7.41
CA LYS A 64 -1.02 -6.53 -7.21
C LYS A 64 0.00 -5.82 -8.09
N ALA A 65 -0.33 -5.59 -9.36
CA ALA A 65 0.50 -4.83 -10.29
C ALA A 65 0.73 -3.40 -9.80
N ALA A 66 -0.32 -2.73 -9.30
CA ALA A 66 -0.21 -1.41 -8.70
C ALA A 66 0.78 -1.39 -7.52
N ILE A 67 0.72 -2.38 -6.62
CA ILE A 67 1.67 -2.46 -5.51
C ILE A 67 3.10 -2.73 -5.98
N GLU A 68 3.28 -3.57 -6.99
CA GLU A 68 4.59 -3.88 -7.54
C GLU A 68 5.23 -2.66 -8.19
N ASN A 69 4.47 -1.89 -8.97
CA ASN A 69 4.95 -0.66 -9.61
C ASN A 69 5.33 0.44 -8.60
N VAL A 70 4.60 0.54 -7.49
CA VAL A 70 4.86 1.54 -6.43
C VAL A 70 5.97 1.08 -5.49
N MET A 71 6.45 -0.16 -5.59
CA MET A 71 7.43 -0.75 -4.66
C MET A 71 8.85 -0.17 -4.88
N PRO A 72 9.41 0.61 -3.92
CA PRO A 72 10.76 1.15 -4.09
C PRO A 72 11.83 0.07 -3.84
N SER A 73 12.80 -0.04 -4.74
CA SER A 73 13.99 -0.89 -4.54
C SER A 73 15.06 -0.22 -3.67
N VAL A 74 15.17 1.12 -3.73
CA VAL A 74 16.19 1.91 -3.03
C VAL A 74 15.53 3.07 -2.28
N GLU A 75 15.98 3.33 -1.05
CA GLU A 75 15.63 4.53 -0.29
C GLU A 75 16.88 5.32 0.06
N VAL A 76 16.74 6.64 0.18
CA VAL A 76 17.83 7.49 0.70
C VAL A 76 17.72 7.62 2.22
N LYS A 77 18.85 7.51 2.91
CA LYS A 77 18.95 7.86 4.33
C LYS A 77 19.97 8.96 4.55
N SER A 78 19.63 9.89 5.42
CA SER A 78 20.54 10.93 5.87
C SER A 78 21.64 10.33 6.74
N ARG A 79 22.89 10.53 6.34
CA ARG A 79 24.10 10.14 7.08
C ARG A 79 25.01 11.34 7.25
N ARG A 80 25.46 11.58 8.48
CA ARG A 80 26.38 12.68 8.78
C ARG A 80 27.82 12.21 8.61
N VAL A 81 28.59 12.92 7.78
CA VAL A 81 30.01 12.64 7.52
C VAL A 81 30.76 13.97 7.49
N GLY A 82 31.83 14.10 8.28
CA GLY A 82 32.72 15.26 8.23
C GLY A 82 32.07 16.63 8.46
N GLY A 83 30.95 16.70 9.18
CA GLY A 83 30.24 17.95 9.49
C GLY A 83 28.98 18.20 8.64
N SER A 84 28.84 17.55 7.48
CA SER A 84 27.69 17.69 6.57
C SER A 84 26.79 16.45 6.56
N THR A 85 25.52 16.61 6.18
CA THR A 85 24.54 15.52 6.03
C THR A 85 24.40 15.13 4.56
N TYR A 86 24.73 13.88 4.23
CA TYR A 86 24.61 13.32 2.90
C TYR A 86 23.43 12.36 2.80
N GLN A 87 22.81 12.27 1.63
CA GLN A 87 21.83 11.23 1.32
C GLN A 87 22.56 10.01 0.79
N VAL A 88 22.49 8.91 1.55
CA VAL A 88 23.12 7.64 1.19
C VAL A 88 22.03 6.70 0.67
N PRO A 89 22.11 6.23 -0.59
CA PRO A 89 21.18 5.25 -1.12
C PRO A 89 21.42 3.90 -0.43
N MET A 90 20.34 3.24 -0.02
CA MET A 90 20.37 1.90 0.55
C MET A 90 19.21 1.07 0.02
N GLU A 91 19.47 -0.21 -0.19
CA GLU A 91 18.46 -1.16 -0.63
C GLU A 91 17.34 -1.33 0.43
N VAL A 92 16.10 -1.35 -0.05
CA VAL A 92 14.92 -1.51 0.79
C VAL A 92 14.57 -2.98 0.90
N ARG A 93 14.53 -3.50 2.14
CA ARG A 93 14.03 -4.86 2.40
C ARG A 93 12.59 -5.00 1.89
N HIS A 94 12.26 -6.13 1.26
CA HIS A 94 10.93 -6.39 0.68
C HIS A 94 9.76 -6.05 1.61
N SER A 95 9.81 -6.47 2.90
CA SER A 95 8.73 -6.16 3.85
C SER A 95 8.51 -4.66 4.09
N ARG A 96 9.61 -3.88 4.06
CA ARG A 96 9.56 -2.42 4.19
C ARG A 96 9.08 -1.78 2.89
N SER A 97 9.53 -2.31 1.76
CA SER A 97 9.13 -1.82 0.44
C SER A 97 7.62 -1.99 0.22
N GLN A 98 7.08 -3.17 0.49
CA GLN A 98 5.63 -3.42 0.51
C GLN A 98 4.89 -2.47 1.46
N SER A 99 5.44 -2.17 2.64
CA SER A 99 4.81 -1.26 3.60
C SER A 99 4.84 0.21 3.13
N LEU A 100 5.84 0.61 2.35
CA LEU A 100 5.93 1.94 1.75
C LEU A 100 4.92 2.08 0.63
N ALA A 101 4.83 1.08 -0.26
CA ALA A 101 3.88 1.08 -1.35
C ALA A 101 2.43 1.20 -0.87
N ILE A 102 2.04 0.39 0.13
CA ILE A 102 0.70 0.47 0.74
C ILE A 102 0.45 1.87 1.34
N ARG A 103 1.45 2.45 2.02
CA ARG A 103 1.31 3.77 2.64
C ARG A 103 1.10 4.85 1.60
N TRP A 104 1.92 4.88 0.55
CA TRP A 104 1.84 5.90 -0.50
C TRP A 104 0.53 5.82 -1.27
N LEU A 105 0.08 4.61 -1.64
CA LEU A 105 -1.23 4.43 -2.29
C LEU A 105 -2.37 4.99 -1.43
N ILE A 106 -2.37 4.72 -0.13
CA ILE A 106 -3.42 5.22 0.77
C ILE A 106 -3.31 6.75 0.94
N GLU A 107 -2.10 7.28 1.12
CA GLU A 107 -1.87 8.72 1.29
C GLU A 107 -2.28 9.51 0.04
N ASN A 108 -1.87 9.06 -1.14
CA ASN A 108 -2.21 9.68 -2.42
C ASN A 108 -3.71 9.56 -2.72
N ALA A 109 -4.32 8.39 -2.49
CA ALA A 109 -5.77 8.24 -2.62
C ALA A 109 -6.55 9.16 -1.66
N ASN A 110 -6.04 9.46 -0.46
CA ASN A 110 -6.67 10.43 0.44
C ASN A 110 -6.50 11.88 -0.08
N ALA A 111 -5.34 12.21 -0.65
CA ALA A 111 -5.01 13.54 -1.18
C ALA A 111 -5.74 13.86 -2.50
N ARG A 112 -6.10 12.82 -3.27
CA ARG A 112 -6.79 12.93 -4.56
C ARG A 112 -8.13 13.66 -4.44
N SER A 113 -8.47 14.47 -5.44
CA SER A 113 -9.80 15.08 -5.57
C SER A 113 -10.82 14.02 -6.01
N GLY A 114 -12.07 14.15 -5.55
CA GLY A 114 -13.13 13.19 -5.85
C GLY A 114 -14.08 12.95 -4.67
N LEU A 115 -15.16 12.21 -4.94
CA LEU A 115 -16.29 12.05 -4.01
C LEU A 115 -15.99 11.06 -2.88
N SER A 116 -15.89 9.77 -3.19
CA SER A 116 -15.79 8.71 -2.19
C SER A 116 -14.41 8.07 -2.17
N MET A 117 -13.96 7.61 -0.99
CA MET A 117 -12.67 6.91 -0.86
C MET A 117 -12.58 5.66 -1.74
N ARG A 118 -13.72 5.01 -2.01
CA ARG A 118 -13.81 3.80 -2.86
C ARG A 118 -13.45 4.15 -4.31
N ALA A 119 -14.02 5.25 -4.83
CA ALA A 119 -13.71 5.76 -6.15
C ALA A 119 -12.26 6.24 -6.24
N LYS A 120 -11.79 7.01 -5.24
CA LYS A 120 -10.39 7.49 -5.21
C LYS A 120 -9.38 6.35 -5.22
N LEU A 121 -9.63 5.29 -4.45
CA LEU A 121 -8.76 4.10 -4.46
C LEU A 121 -8.83 3.34 -5.78
N ALA A 122 -10.01 3.23 -6.39
CA ALA A 122 -10.14 2.59 -7.69
C ALA A 122 -9.33 3.34 -8.77
N ASP A 123 -9.44 4.66 -8.78
CA ASP A 123 -8.67 5.52 -9.70
C ASP A 123 -7.15 5.39 -9.42
N GLU A 124 -6.74 5.37 -8.15
CA GLU A 124 -5.32 5.25 -7.78
C GLU A 124 -4.73 3.90 -8.15
N PHE A 125 -5.47 2.80 -7.97
CA PHE A 125 -5.00 1.48 -8.37
C PHE A 125 -4.89 1.35 -9.90
N ALA A 126 -5.84 1.92 -10.65
CA ALA A 126 -5.80 1.91 -12.11
C ALA A 126 -4.66 2.78 -12.66
N ASP A 127 -4.36 3.92 -12.04
CA ASP A 127 -3.22 4.75 -12.46
C ASP A 127 -1.90 4.06 -12.12
N ALA A 128 -1.77 3.55 -10.89
CA ALA A 128 -0.56 2.89 -10.42
C ALA A 128 -0.24 1.59 -11.19
N SER A 129 -1.25 0.82 -11.60
CA SER A 129 -1.05 -0.37 -12.45
C SER A 129 -0.49 0.02 -13.83
N ASN A 130 -0.89 1.18 -14.35
CA ASN A 130 -0.39 1.77 -15.59
C ASN A 130 0.90 2.57 -15.42
N SER A 131 1.54 2.54 -14.24
CA SER A 131 2.73 3.33 -13.90
C SER A 131 2.55 4.84 -14.12
N ARG A 132 1.35 5.34 -13.81
CA ARG A 132 0.98 6.76 -13.84
C ARG A 132 0.53 7.17 -12.44
N GLY A 133 0.69 8.46 -12.13
CA GLY A 133 0.33 9.02 -10.81
C GLY A 133 1.52 9.27 -9.90
#